data_AF-A0A920JCH6-F1
#
_entry.id   AF-A0A920JCH6-F1
#
_cell.length_a   1.000
_cell.length_b   1.000
_cell.length_c   1.000
_cell.angle_alpha   90.00
_cell.angle_beta   90.00
_cell.angle_gamma   90.00
#
_symmetry.space_group_name_H-M   'P 1'
#
loop_
_entity.id
_entity.type
_entity.pdbx_description
1 polymer ?
#
loop_
_entity_poly.entity_id
_entity_poly.type
_entity_poly.pdbx_seq_one_letter_code
_entity_poly.pdbx_strand_id
1 'polypeptide(L)' 'MICRQCKNVGELNSNRVSERIEKDAVEAGFQVDQQLVEIIGICYECAESG' A
#
# COMPACT_ATOMS: atom_id res chain seq x y z
N MET A 1 3.12 -3.25 -2.16
CA MET A 1 2.48 -3.53 -3.46
C MET A 1 2.76 -4.97 -3.83
N ILE A 2 1.77 -5.72 -4.29
CA ILE A 2 1.86 -7.16 -4.58
C ILE A 2 1.36 -7.42 -6.00
N CYS A 3 2.18 -8.05 -6.83
CA CYS A 3 1.75 -8.49 -8.16
C CYS A 3 0.80 -9.68 -8.04
N ARG A 4 -0.41 -9.58 -8.62
CA ARG A 4 -1.40 -10.65 -8.60
C ARG A 4 -0.97 -11.90 -9.38
N GLN A 5 -0.05 -11.75 -10.33
CA GLN A 5 0.43 -12.83 -11.20
C GLN A 5 1.67 -13.53 -10.64
N CYS A 6 2.82 -12.85 -10.56
CA CYS A 6 4.07 -13.46 -10.09
C CYS A 6 4.27 -13.38 -8.58
N LYS A 7 3.36 -12.75 -7.83
CA LYS A 7 3.45 -12.54 -6.37
C LYS A 7 4.66 -11.74 -5.90
N ASN A 8 5.39 -11.10 -6.84
CA ASN A 8 6.46 -10.18 -6.48
C ASN A 8 5.92 -9.02 -5.64
N VAL A 9 6.70 -8.63 -4.64
CA VAL A 9 6.34 -7.59 -3.67
C VAL A 9 7.25 -6.39 -3.89
N GLY A 10 6.64 -5.23 -4.16
CA GLY A 10 7.31 -3.94 -4.12
C GLY A 10 7.00 -3.21 -2.82
N GLU A 11 8.02 -2.73 -2.13
CA GLU A 11 7.85 -1.86 -0.96
C GLU A 11 7.34 -0.48 -1.36
N LEU A 12 6.39 0.05 -0.59
CA LEU A 12 5.94 1.44 -0.71
C LEU A 12 6.69 2.27 0.33
N ASN A 13 7.85 2.80 -0.04
CA ASN A 13 8.63 3.67 0.83
C ASN A 13 8.11 5.13 0.75
N SER A 14 6.94 5.37 1.33
CA SER A 14 6.34 6.71 1.37
C SER A 14 5.77 7.05 2.75
N ASN A 15 6.60 7.64 3.60
CA ASN A 15 6.18 8.16 4.92
C ASN A 15 4.98 9.09 4.81
N ARG A 16 4.93 9.91 3.74
CA ARG A 16 3.82 10.84 3.48
C ARG A 16 2.47 10.15 3.36
N VAL A 17 2.41 8.95 2.77
CA VAL A 17 1.14 8.21 2.64
C VAL A 17 0.72 7.69 4.00
N SER A 18 1.65 7.08 4.74
CA SER A 18 1.38 6.56 6.08
C SER A 18 0.90 7.66 7.04
N GLU A 19 1.62 8.77 7.10
CA GLU A 19 1.27 9.92 7.95
C GLU A 19 -0.11 10.50 7.61
N ARG A 20 -0.46 10.54 6.32
CA ARG A 20 -1.75 11.07 5.90
C ARG A 20 -2.90 10.18 6.32
N ILE A 21 -2.76 8.86 6.17
CA ILE A 21 -3.79 7.89 6.57
C ILE A 21 -4.02 7.96 8.09
N GLU A 22 -2.93 7.98 8.86
CA GLU A 22 -3.00 8.08 10.32
C GLU A 22 -3.64 9.40 10.76
N LYS A 23 -3.26 10.52 10.14
CA LYS A 23 -3.85 11.83 10.41
C LYS A 23 -5.35 11.86 10.14
N ASP A 24 -5.79 11.37 8.98
CA ASP A 24 -7.20 11.35 8.61
C ASP A 24 -8.01 10.46 9.60
N ALA A 25 -7.44 9.36 10.09
CA ALA A 25 -8.05 8.51 11.11
C ALA A 25 -8.21 9.23 12.46
N VAL A 26 -7.16 9.95 12.91
CA VAL A 26 -7.20 10.76 14.13
C VAL A 26 -8.23 11.89 14.01
N GLU A 27 -8.29 12.58 12.88
CA GLU A 27 -9.28 13.64 12.62
C GLU A 27 -10.71 13.11 12.62
N ALA A 28 -10.91 11.84 12.23
CA ALA A 28 -12.20 11.15 12.34
C ALA A 28 -12.50 10.63 13.77
N GLY A 29 -11.62 10.84 14.74
CA GLY A 29 -11.80 10.47 16.15
C GLY A 29 -11.35 9.04 16.49
N PHE A 30 -10.59 8.37 15.62
CA PHE A 30 -10.04 7.05 15.92
C PHE A 30 -8.73 7.16 16.70
N GLN A 31 -8.51 6.20 17.61
CA GLN A 31 -7.18 5.88 18.12
C GLN A 31 -6.61 4.76 17.23
N VAL A 32 -5.46 4.99 16.60
CA VAL A 32 -4.87 4.04 15.65
C VAL A 32 -3.89 3.12 16.38
N ASP A 33 -4.25 1.85 16.54
CA ASP A 33 -3.36 0.84 17.14
C ASP A 33 -2.50 0.13 16.08
N GLN A 34 -3.01 0.00 14.85
CA GLN A 34 -2.31 -0.62 13.73
C GLN A 34 -2.80 -0.04 12.39
N GLN A 35 -1.88 0.19 11.47
CA GLN A 35 -2.16 0.54 10.08
C GLN A 35 -1.59 -0.52 9.14
N LEU A 36 -2.40 -0.98 8.18
CA LEU A 36 -1.99 -1.91 7.12
C LEU A 36 -2.47 -1.37 5.77
N VAL A 37 -1.55 -1.23 4.81
CA VAL A 37 -1.87 -0.81 3.44
C VAL A 37 -1.35 -1.87 2.47
N GLU A 38 -2.27 -2.58 1.83
CA GLU A 38 -1.95 -3.55 0.79
C GLU A 38 -2.48 -3.05 -0.56
N ILE A 39 -1.60 -3.04 -1.56
CA ILE A 39 -1.93 -2.67 -2.93
C ILE A 39 -1.70 -3.90 -3.79
N ILE A 40 -2.75 -4.44 -4.39
CA ILE A 40 -2.68 -5.57 -5.30
C ILE A 40 -2.81 -5.06 -6.74
N GLY A 41 -1.87 -5.42 -7.61
CA GLY A 41 -1.82 -4.94 -8.99
C GLY A 41 -1.10 -5.91 -9.92
N ILE A 42 -0.63 -5.44 -11.06
CA ILE A 42 0.28 -6.18 -11.96
C ILE A 42 1.62 -5.46 -11.99
N CYS A 43 2.74 -6.18 -11.84
CA CYS A 43 4.07 -5.57 -11.97
C CYS A 43 4.41 -5.30 -13.44
N TYR A 44 5.40 -4.44 -13.67
CA TYR A 44 5.87 -4.11 -15.02
C TYR A 44 6.23 -5.35 -15.85
N GLU A 45 7.01 -6.27 -15.29
CA GLU A 45 7.42 -7.51 -15.97
C GLU A 45 6.23 -8.36 -16.42
N CYS A 46 5.21 -8.53 -15.56
CA CYS A 46 4.01 -9.29 -15.93
C CYS A 46 3.09 -8.54 -16.89
N ALA A 47 3.10 -7.20 -16.87
CA ALA A 47 2.34 -6.39 -17.82
C ALA A 47 2.93 -6.47 -19.23
N GLU A 48 4.26 -6.48 -19.36
CA GLU A 48 4.97 -6.57 -20.64
C GLU A 48 5.04 -8.02 -21.18
N SER A 49 4.90 -9.04 -20.32
CA SER A 49 4.86 -10.45 -20.73
C SER A 49 3.48 -10.92 -21.20
N GLY A 50 2.54 -9.99 -21.39
CA GLY A 50 1.14 -10.24 -21.76
C GLY A 50 0.90 -10.33 -23.26
#